data_AF-A0A523AQZ0-F1
#
_entry.id   AF-A0A523AQZ0-F1
#
_cell.length_a   1.000
_cell.length_b   1.000
_cell.length_c   1.000
_cell.angle_alpha   90.00
_cell.angle_beta   90.00
_cell.angle_gamma   90.00
#
_symmetry.space_group_name_H-M   'P 1'
#
loop_
_entity.id
_entity.type
_entity.pdbx_description
1 polymer ?
#
loop_
_entity_poly.entity_id
_entity_poly.type
_entity_poly.pdbx_seq_one_letter_code
_entity_poly.pdbx_strand_id
1 'polypeptide(L)'
;MLRPCRMRRFRVLFPQRFRERVLEALHERGVVQLKEVTEPAVGRRFPGEELQRLSSLLVRLREIHEALGPPSRPVEVKPLSGEQTAKRAEKLLSKLEDRWGPLKSAWQELEREREELLKRRELLEGIRELEVPMNLLRSTQEIHVLVGRMAAEKVVNFSREVEGALEG
;
A
#
# COMPACT_ATOMS: atom_id res chain seq x y z
N MET A 1 -31.18 28.48 -0.70
CA MET A 1 -31.56 27.10 -0.33
C MET A 1 -31.42 26.22 -1.56
N LEU A 2 -30.54 25.21 -1.53
CA LEU A 2 -30.44 24.22 -2.61
C LEU A 2 -31.60 23.23 -2.47
N ARG A 3 -32.45 23.12 -3.48
CA ARG A 3 -33.55 22.14 -3.54
C ARG A 3 -33.20 21.05 -4.56
N PRO A 4 -33.56 19.78 -4.32
CA PRO A 4 -33.28 18.70 -5.26
C PRO A 4 -33.96 18.97 -6.61
N CYS A 5 -33.23 18.76 -7.71
CA CYS A 5 -33.77 18.89 -9.06
C CYS A 5 -34.68 17.70 -9.41
N ARG A 6 -35.76 17.95 -10.16
CA ARG A 6 -36.65 16.89 -10.64
C ARG A 6 -35.93 16.02 -11.68
N MET A 7 -35.64 14.76 -11.33
CA MET A 7 -35.09 13.79 -12.27
C MET A 7 -36.17 13.11 -13.11
N ARG A 8 -35.88 12.82 -14.38
CA ARG A 8 -36.76 12.05 -15.27
C ARG A 8 -36.14 10.68 -15.56
N ARG A 9 -36.95 9.63 -15.44
CA ARG A 9 -36.56 8.27 -15.84
C ARG A 9 -36.82 8.09 -17.33
N PHE A 10 -35.88 7.50 -18.04
CA PHE A 10 -36.03 7.13 -19.44
C PHE A 10 -35.37 5.78 -19.71
N ARG A 11 -35.83 5.09 -20.76
CA ARG A 11 -35.22 3.86 -21.30
C ARG A 11 -34.73 4.15 -22.71
N VAL A 12 -33.56 3.64 -23.07
CA VAL A 12 -32.98 3.80 -24.41
C VAL A 12 -32.71 2.42 -24.98
N LEU A 13 -33.10 2.22 -26.23
CA LEU A 13 -32.74 1.05 -27.03
C LEU A 13 -31.80 1.53 -28.13
N PHE A 14 -30.65 0.89 -28.25
CA PHE A 14 -29.68 1.18 -29.30
C PHE A 14 -29.05 -0.12 -29.82
N PRO A 15 -28.64 -0.15 -31.10
CA PRO A 15 -27.93 -1.30 -31.66
C PRO A 15 -26.63 -1.59 -30.88
N GLN A 16 -26.29 -2.87 -30.69
CA GLN A 16 -25.10 -3.31 -29.95
C GLN A 16 -23.80 -2.63 -30.41
N ARG A 17 -23.67 -2.39 -31.72
CA ARG A 17 -22.51 -1.71 -32.34
C ARG A 17 -22.28 -0.27 -31.84
N PHE A 18 -23.29 0.39 -31.30
CA PHE A 18 -23.20 1.75 -30.77
C PHE A 18 -23.04 1.80 -29.25
N ARG A 19 -22.96 0.63 -28.58
CA ARG A 19 -22.92 0.55 -27.12
C ARG A 19 -21.80 1.39 -26.51
N GLU A 20 -20.56 1.19 -26.95
CA GLU A 20 -19.38 1.93 -26.47
C GLU A 20 -19.61 3.45 -26.62
N ARG A 21 -19.92 3.89 -27.85
CA ARG A 21 -20.09 5.31 -28.18
C ARG A 21 -21.22 5.99 -27.40
N VAL A 22 -22.34 5.30 -27.18
CA VAL A 22 -23.47 5.85 -26.41
C VAL A 22 -23.11 5.95 -24.93
N LEU A 23 -22.47 4.91 -24.37
CA LEU A 23 -22.06 4.92 -22.97
C LEU A 23 -20.98 5.98 -22.70
N GLU A 24 -19.98 6.09 -23.57
CA GLU A 24 -18.95 7.14 -23.51
C GLU A 24 -19.58 8.53 -23.52
N ALA A 25 -20.46 8.83 -24.49
CA ALA A 25 -21.10 10.14 -24.59
C ALA A 25 -22.01 10.48 -23.40
N LEU A 26 -22.67 9.48 -22.80
CA LEU A 26 -23.47 9.67 -21.60
C LEU A 26 -22.59 9.87 -20.36
N HIS A 27 -21.48 9.16 -20.26
CA HIS A 27 -20.50 9.27 -19.19
C HIS A 27 -19.82 10.64 -19.19
N GLU A 28 -19.29 11.07 -20.35
CA GLU A 28 -18.62 12.37 -20.50
C GLU A 28 -19.52 13.55 -20.17
N ARG A 29 -20.82 13.44 -20.47
CA ARG A 29 -21.79 14.49 -20.12
C ARG A 29 -22.16 14.50 -18.64
N GLY A 30 -22.02 13.38 -17.92
CA GLY A 30 -22.30 13.30 -16.48
C GLY A 30 -23.74 13.59 -16.06
N VAL A 31 -24.70 13.57 -17.00
CA VAL A 31 -26.11 13.98 -16.75
C VAL A 31 -27.07 12.83 -16.45
N VAL A 32 -26.57 11.59 -16.45
CA VAL A 32 -27.41 10.39 -16.33
C VAL A 32 -26.91 9.49 -15.21
N GLN A 33 -27.85 8.98 -14.41
CA GLN A 33 -27.62 7.89 -13.48
C GLN A 33 -28.12 6.58 -14.10
N LEU A 34 -27.22 5.62 -14.30
CA LEU A 34 -27.56 4.30 -14.82
C LEU A 34 -28.24 3.47 -13.72
N LYS A 35 -29.29 2.74 -14.10
CA LYS A 35 -29.97 1.78 -13.23
C LYS A 35 -29.81 0.38 -13.81
N GLU A 36 -29.52 -0.58 -12.94
CA GLU A 36 -29.43 -1.98 -13.33
C GLU A 36 -30.77 -2.47 -13.88
N VAL A 37 -30.71 -3.16 -15.02
CA VAL A 37 -31.86 -3.83 -15.62
C VAL A 37 -31.80 -5.30 -15.21
N THR A 38 -32.72 -5.72 -14.34
CA THR A 38 -32.83 -7.08 -13.82
C THR A 38 -33.70 -7.99 -14.69
N GLU A 39 -34.09 -7.54 -15.89
CA GLU A 39 -34.98 -8.31 -16.78
C GLU A 39 -34.22 -9.52 -17.38
N PRO A 40 -34.78 -10.74 -17.28
CA PRO A 40 -34.09 -11.98 -17.67
C PRO A 40 -33.85 -12.09 -19.18
N ALA A 41 -34.55 -11.30 -20.00
CA ALA A 41 -34.38 -11.23 -21.44
C ALA A 41 -33.09 -10.48 -21.86
N VAL A 42 -32.42 -9.80 -20.94
CA VAL A 42 -31.17 -9.06 -21.21
C VAL A 42 -29.98 -9.97 -20.91
N GLY A 43 -29.35 -10.48 -21.97
CA GLY A 43 -28.14 -11.30 -21.86
C GLY A 43 -27.02 -10.53 -21.14
N ARG A 44 -26.55 -11.08 -20.02
CA ARG A 44 -25.40 -10.54 -19.27
C ARG A 44 -24.10 -11.04 -19.90
N ARG A 45 -23.23 -10.12 -20.29
CA ARG A 45 -21.82 -10.43 -20.56
C ARG A 45 -21.00 -9.87 -19.42
N PHE A 46 -20.34 -10.74 -18.67
CA PHE A 46 -19.31 -10.34 -17.72
C PHE A 46 -17.98 -10.21 -18.47
N PRO A 47 -17.40 -9.00 -18.58
CA PRO A 47 -16.08 -8.80 -19.19
C PRO A 47 -14.99 -9.17 -18.18
N GLY A 48 -14.96 -10.44 -17.74
CA GLY A 48 -14.12 -10.89 -16.62
C GLY A 48 -12.64 -10.60 -16.82
N GLU A 49 -12.09 -10.96 -17.98
CA GLU A 49 -10.66 -10.79 -18.29
C GLU A 49 -10.25 -9.32 -18.40
N GLU A 50 -11.07 -8.49 -19.04
CA GLU A 50 -10.77 -7.07 -19.22
C GLU A 50 -10.85 -6.31 -17.89
N LEU A 51 -11.84 -6.60 -17.06
CA LEU A 51 -11.95 -6.04 -15.71
C LEU A 51 -10.78 -6.47 -14.83
N GLN A 52 -10.34 -7.72 -14.93
CA GLN A 52 -9.18 -8.22 -14.18
C GLN A 52 -7.88 -7.54 -14.62
N ARG A 53 -7.73 -7.28 -15.92
CA ARG A 53 -6.59 -6.52 -16.45
C ARG A 53 -6.60 -5.09 -15.93
N LEU A 54 -7.74 -4.40 -15.99
CA LEU A 54 -7.87 -3.03 -15.51
C LEU A 54 -7.66 -2.91 -13.99
N SER A 55 -8.17 -3.86 -13.20
CA SER A 55 -7.99 -3.87 -11.76
C SER A 55 -6.51 -4.06 -11.38
N SER A 56 -5.80 -4.95 -12.06
CA SER A 56 -4.35 -5.13 -11.89
C SER A 56 -3.57 -3.84 -12.14
N LEU A 57 -3.90 -3.11 -13.21
CA LEU A 57 -3.26 -1.82 -13.52
C LEU A 57 -3.53 -0.77 -12.44
N LEU A 58 -4.76 -0.72 -11.92
CA LEU A 58 -5.12 0.22 -10.86
C LEU A 58 -4.39 -0.05 -9.55
N VAL A 59 -4.22 -1.31 -9.17
CA VAL A 59 -3.46 -1.68 -7.96
C VAL A 59 -2.02 -1.21 -8.09
N ARG A 60 -1.35 -1.51 -9.22
CA ARG A 60 0.04 -1.09 -9.46
C ARG A 60 0.20 0.43 -9.49
N LEU A 61 -0.74 1.15 -10.12
CA LEU A 61 -0.75 2.61 -10.09
C LEU A 61 -0.90 3.16 -8.67
N ARG A 62 -1.75 2.52 -7.85
CA ARG A 62 -2.00 2.94 -6.47
C ARG A 62 -0.76 2.78 -5.60
N GLU A 63 -0.06 1.66 -5.69
CA GLU A 63 1.19 1.44 -4.95
C GLU A 63 2.24 2.52 -5.25
N ILE A 64 2.39 2.90 -6.52
CA ILE A 64 3.32 3.96 -6.93
C ILE A 64 2.82 5.32 -6.44
N HIS A 65 1.52 5.58 -6.51
CA HIS A 65 0.92 6.83 -6.04
C HIS A 65 1.09 7.00 -4.52
N GLU A 66 0.89 5.95 -3.74
CA GLU A 66 1.08 5.98 -2.28
C GLU A 66 2.53 6.32 -1.92
N ALA A 67 3.49 5.85 -2.71
CA ALA A 67 4.89 6.13 -2.47
C ALA A 67 5.35 7.52 -2.94
N LEU A 68 4.88 7.99 -4.10
CA LEU A 68 5.29 9.29 -4.69
C LEU A 68 4.42 10.47 -4.25
N GLY A 69 3.24 10.18 -3.70
CA GLY A 69 2.21 11.18 -3.41
C GLY A 69 1.43 11.62 -4.66
N PRO A 70 0.35 12.41 -4.46
CA PRO A 70 -0.48 12.88 -5.55
C PRO A 70 0.27 13.86 -6.46
N PRO A 71 0.04 13.81 -7.78
CA PRO A 71 0.61 14.80 -8.69
C PRO A 71 0.08 16.19 -8.32
N SER A 72 0.96 17.19 -8.36
CA SER A 72 0.62 18.55 -7.94
C SER A 72 -0.42 19.23 -8.82
N ARG A 73 -0.58 18.79 -10.09
CA ARG A 73 -1.54 19.34 -11.04
C ARG A 73 -2.11 18.28 -11.97
N PRO A 74 -3.41 18.34 -12.27
CA PRO A 74 -4.00 17.51 -13.33
C PRO A 74 -3.38 17.90 -14.68
N VAL A 75 -3.10 16.89 -15.50
CA VAL A 75 -2.57 17.06 -16.86
C VAL A 75 -3.71 16.79 -17.82
N GLU A 76 -3.95 17.71 -18.76
CA GLU A 76 -4.92 17.48 -19.81
C GLU A 76 -4.50 16.31 -20.69
N VAL A 77 -5.44 15.40 -20.94
CA VAL A 77 -5.24 14.22 -21.75
C VAL A 77 -6.21 14.23 -22.90
N LYS A 78 -5.74 13.89 -24.10
CA LYS A 78 -6.61 13.70 -25.27
C LYS A 78 -7.62 12.57 -24.96
N PRO A 79 -8.86 12.67 -25.48
CA PRO A 79 -9.81 11.57 -25.38
C PRO A 79 -9.23 10.35 -26.10
N LEU A 80 -9.12 9.25 -25.36
CA LEU A 80 -8.65 7.95 -25.84
C LEU A 80 -9.76 6.93 -25.59
N SER A 81 -9.86 5.93 -26.46
CA SER A 81 -10.74 4.79 -26.19
C SER A 81 -10.24 3.98 -24.98
N GLY A 82 -11.11 3.16 -24.38
CA GLY A 82 -10.76 2.29 -23.26
C GLY A 82 -9.52 1.42 -23.52
N GLU A 83 -9.46 0.75 -24.68
CA GLU A 83 -8.32 -0.07 -25.07
C GLU A 83 -7.02 0.73 -25.25
N GLN A 84 -7.10 1.91 -25.86
CA GLN A 84 -5.95 2.79 -26.04
C GLN A 84 -5.42 3.29 -24.69
N THR A 85 -6.33 3.58 -23.77
CA THR A 85 -6.00 3.99 -22.40
C THR A 85 -5.29 2.88 -21.65
N ALA A 86 -5.81 1.64 -21.70
CA ALA A 86 -5.18 0.48 -21.06
C ALA A 86 -3.76 0.21 -21.60
N LYS A 87 -3.59 0.20 -22.94
CA LYS A 87 -2.27 0.02 -23.58
C LYS A 87 -1.29 1.14 -23.21
N ARG A 88 -1.77 2.38 -23.13
CA ARG A 88 -0.94 3.53 -22.75
C ARG A 88 -0.56 3.45 -21.27
N ALA A 89 -1.49 3.10 -20.40
CA ALA A 89 -1.24 2.91 -18.97
C ALA A 89 -0.19 1.83 -18.73
N GLU A 90 -0.29 0.67 -19.39
CA GLU A 90 0.71 -0.40 -19.32
C GLU A 90 2.11 0.06 -19.71
N LYS A 91 2.23 0.77 -20.84
CA LYS A 91 3.53 1.27 -21.31
C LYS A 91 4.14 2.33 -20.39
N LEU A 92 3.31 3.14 -19.74
CA LEU A 92 3.78 4.14 -18.80
C LEU A 92 4.16 3.50 -17.46
N LEU A 93 3.34 2.56 -16.99
CA LEU A 93 3.59 1.78 -15.78
C LEU A 93 4.88 0.98 -15.89
N SER A 94 5.11 0.28 -17.00
CA SER A 94 6.35 -0.50 -17.16
C SER A 94 7.59 0.40 -17.04
N LYS A 95 7.59 1.55 -17.72
CA LYS A 95 8.69 2.53 -17.64
C LYS A 95 8.87 3.12 -16.24
N LEU A 96 7.78 3.31 -15.51
CA LEU A 96 7.82 3.82 -14.14
C LEU A 96 8.35 2.76 -13.19
N GLU A 97 7.91 1.52 -13.32
CA GLU A 97 8.36 0.38 -12.50
C GLU A 97 9.84 0.06 -12.72
N ASP A 98 10.33 0.13 -13.96
CA ASP A 98 11.76 -0.05 -14.26
C ASP A 98 12.63 0.94 -13.47
N ARG A 99 12.13 2.16 -13.25
CA ARG A 99 12.83 3.19 -12.47
C ARG A 99 12.54 3.12 -10.97
N TRP A 100 11.31 2.76 -10.62
CA TRP A 100 10.82 2.73 -9.25
C TRP A 100 11.32 1.51 -8.49
N GLY A 101 11.46 0.35 -9.14
CA GLY A 101 11.92 -0.89 -8.51
C GLY A 101 13.26 -0.73 -7.78
N PRO A 102 14.32 -0.23 -8.44
CA PRO A 102 15.61 0.02 -7.78
C PRO A 102 15.52 1.02 -6.63
N LEU A 103 14.75 2.11 -6.81
CA LEU A 103 14.55 3.14 -5.78
C LEU A 103 13.81 2.58 -4.56
N LYS A 104 12.79 1.74 -4.77
CA LYS A 104 12.03 1.08 -3.72
C LYS A 104 12.92 0.15 -2.91
N SER A 105 13.76 -0.65 -3.57
CA SER A 105 14.70 -1.54 -2.88
C SER A 105 15.71 -0.76 -2.04
N ALA A 106 16.33 0.28 -2.63
CA ALA A 106 17.26 1.14 -1.90
C ALA A 106 16.59 1.84 -0.71
N TRP A 107 15.33 2.29 -0.86
CA TRP A 107 14.57 2.89 0.23
C TRP A 107 14.31 1.89 1.36
N GLN A 108 13.93 0.64 1.04
CA GLN A 108 13.73 -0.41 2.03
C GLN A 108 15.01 -0.79 2.76
N GLU A 109 16.16 -0.80 2.08
CA GLU A 109 17.46 -1.03 2.70
C GLU A 109 17.80 0.09 3.69
N LEU A 110 17.64 1.36 3.28
CA LEU A 110 17.86 2.51 4.15
C LEU A 110 16.90 2.53 5.35
N GLU A 111 15.65 2.11 5.17
CA GLU A 111 14.69 2.04 6.25
C GLU A 111 15.06 0.97 7.28
N ARG A 112 15.52 -0.20 6.82
CA ARG A 112 16.07 -1.25 7.70
C ARG A 112 17.30 -0.78 8.45
N GLU A 113 18.24 -0.13 7.76
CA GLU A 113 19.45 0.41 8.39
C GLU A 113 19.09 1.47 9.43
N ARG A 114 18.15 2.36 9.13
CA ARG A 114 17.63 3.34 10.09
C ARG A 114 17.02 2.67 11.31
N GLU A 115 16.18 1.65 11.14
CA GLU A 115 15.59 0.92 12.27
C GLU A 115 16.65 0.23 13.14
N GLU A 116 17.67 -0.36 12.51
CA GLU A 116 18.77 -0.98 13.24
C GLU A 116 19.58 0.06 14.03
N LEU A 117 19.90 1.19 13.41
CA LEU A 117 20.60 2.29 14.07
C LEU A 117 19.78 2.89 15.21
N LEU A 118 18.46 3.03 15.05
CA LEU A 118 17.57 3.48 16.12
C LEU A 118 17.56 2.51 17.30
N LYS A 119 17.45 1.20 17.06
CA LYS A 119 17.54 0.17 18.10
C LYS A 119 18.88 0.22 18.83
N ARG A 120 20.00 0.32 18.08
CA ARG A 120 21.34 0.46 18.66
C ARG A 120 21.45 1.71 19.51
N ARG A 121 20.90 2.83 19.05
CA ARG A 121 20.88 4.09 19.80
C ARG A 121 20.08 3.96 21.09
N GLU A 122 18.88 3.40 21.05
CA GLU A 122 18.04 3.18 22.25
C GLU A 122 18.73 2.27 23.28
N LEU A 123 19.44 1.23 22.82
CA LEU A 123 20.26 0.38 23.68
C LEU A 123 21.40 1.17 24.33
N LEU A 124 22.14 1.97 23.55
CA LEU A 124 23.25 2.79 24.06
C LEU A 124 22.79 3.89 25.02
N GLU A 125 21.66 4.55 24.74
CA GLU A 125 21.05 5.52 25.65
C GLU A 125 20.66 4.83 26.96
N GLY A 126 20.07 3.63 26.90
CA GLY A 126 19.76 2.85 28.09
C GLY A 126 20.96 2.37 28.90
N ILE A 127 22.07 2.04 28.24
CA ILE A 127 23.31 1.69 28.91
C ILE A 127 23.95 2.93 29.54
N ARG A 128 23.86 4.09 28.88
CA ARG A 128 24.39 5.35 29.42
C ARG A 128 23.65 5.80 30.70
N GLU A 129 22.38 5.43 30.86
CA GLU A 129 21.63 5.63 32.11
C GLU A 129 22.13 4.75 33.27
N LEU A 130 22.88 3.67 33.00
CA LEU A 130 23.54 2.91 34.05
C LEU A 130 24.74 3.71 34.53
N GLU A 131 24.70 4.19 35.78
CA GLU A 131 25.83 4.82 36.47
C GLU A 131 26.94 3.82 36.84
N VAL A 132 27.18 2.81 35.99
CA VAL A 132 28.20 1.78 36.21
C VAL A 132 29.32 1.97 35.18
N PRO A 133 30.59 2.06 35.61
CA PRO A 133 31.71 2.12 34.69
C PRO A 133 31.72 0.87 33.79
N MET A 134 31.51 1.05 32.50
CA MET A 134 31.52 -0.03 31.48
C MET A 134 32.79 -0.89 31.52
N ASN A 135 33.89 -0.34 32.03
CA ASN A 135 35.16 -1.02 32.23
C ASN A 135 35.07 -2.20 33.22
N LEU A 136 34.09 -2.18 34.13
CA LEU A 136 33.83 -3.22 35.13
C LEU A 136 32.95 -4.36 34.58
N LEU A 137 32.27 -4.14 33.45
CA LEU A 137 31.38 -5.12 32.82
C LEU A 137 32.15 -6.00 31.81
N ARG A 138 33.26 -6.59 32.24
CA ARG A 138 34.08 -7.49 31.41
C ARG A 138 33.95 -8.91 31.91
N SER A 139 33.67 -9.82 31.00
CA SER A 139 33.73 -11.25 31.29
C SER A 139 35.19 -11.67 31.50
N THR A 140 35.46 -12.35 32.61
CA THR A 140 36.75 -13.03 32.87
C THR A 140 36.61 -14.52 32.53
N GLN A 141 37.69 -15.30 32.67
CA GLN A 141 37.65 -16.76 32.44
C GLN A 141 36.69 -17.49 33.38
N GLU A 142 36.32 -16.87 34.51
CA GLU A 142 35.50 -17.46 35.56
C GLU A 142 34.11 -16.79 35.68
N ILE A 143 33.95 -15.56 35.18
CA ILE A 143 32.72 -14.78 35.32
C ILE A 143 32.28 -14.27 33.95
N HIS A 144 31.09 -14.68 33.50
CA HIS A 144 30.44 -14.11 32.33
C HIS A 144 29.45 -13.02 32.75
N VAL A 145 29.65 -11.80 32.27
CA VAL A 145 28.77 -10.66 32.58
C VAL A 145 27.87 -10.39 31.38
N LEU A 146 26.56 -10.45 31.59
CA LEU A 146 25.55 -10.16 30.57
C LEU A 146 24.74 -8.95 31.02
N VAL A 147 24.76 -7.88 30.22
CA VAL A 147 24.03 -6.64 30.51
C VAL A 147 23.02 -6.40 29.41
N GLY A 148 21.77 -6.20 29.80
CA GLY A 148 20.67 -5.96 28.88
C GLY A 148 19.46 -5.37 29.58
N ARG A 149 18.47 -4.95 28.79
CA ARG A 149 17.17 -4.52 29.29
C ARG A 149 16.18 -5.68 29.19
N MET A 150 15.43 -5.92 30.26
CA MET A 150 14.27 -6.82 30.25
C MET A 150 13.04 -6.10 30.77
N ALA A 151 11.88 -6.45 30.23
CA ALA A 151 10.61 -5.96 30.76
C ALA A 151 10.46 -6.43 32.22
N ALA A 152 10.00 -5.53 33.10
CA ALA A 152 9.89 -5.78 34.54
C ALA A 152 9.10 -7.08 34.85
N GLU A 153 8.07 -7.35 34.06
CA GLU A 153 7.23 -8.55 34.16
C GLU A 153 7.99 -9.87 33.95
N LYS A 154 9.06 -9.84 33.13
CA LYS A 154 9.85 -11.02 32.80
C LYS A 154 11.01 -11.26 33.76
N VAL A 155 11.34 -10.30 34.63
CA VAL A 155 12.43 -10.41 35.61
C VAL A 155 12.20 -11.59 36.54
N VAL A 156 10.98 -11.73 37.08
CA VAL A 156 10.67 -12.78 38.07
C VAL A 156 10.80 -14.17 37.48
N ASN A 157 10.38 -14.36 36.22
CA ASN A 157 10.48 -15.66 35.55
C ASN A 157 11.95 -15.98 35.20
N PHE A 158 12.70 -14.99 34.73
CA PHE A 158 14.12 -15.17 34.43
C PHE A 158 14.94 -15.51 35.67
N SER A 159 14.72 -14.82 36.80
CA SER A 159 15.39 -15.13 38.06
C SER A 159 15.14 -16.57 38.50
N ARG A 160 13.89 -17.06 38.39
CA ARG A 160 13.55 -18.46 38.72
C ARG A 160 14.21 -19.48 37.80
N GLU A 161 14.29 -19.20 36.50
CA GLU A 161 14.96 -20.08 35.54
C GLU A 161 16.47 -20.15 35.79
N VAL A 162 17.09 -19.02 36.16
CA VAL A 162 18.52 -18.97 36.50
C VAL A 162 18.82 -19.70 37.82
N GLU A 163 17.99 -19.50 38.85
CA GLU A 163 18.12 -20.24 40.12
C GLU A 163 17.97 -21.75 39.91
N GLY A 164 16.98 -22.18 39.12
CA GLY A 164 16.79 -23.60 38.78
C GLY A 164 17.92 -24.21 37.94
N ALA A 165 18.64 -23.40 37.16
CA ALA A 165 19.79 -23.85 36.37
C ALA A 165 21.11 -23.89 37.18
N LEU A 166 21.16 -23.27 38.36
CA LEU A 166 22.31 -23.30 39.27
C LEU A 166 22.22 -24.43 40.30
N GLU A 167 21.02 -24.96 40.56
CA GLU A 167 20.77 -26.07 41.50
C GLU A 167 20.81 -27.48 40.86
N GLY A 168 21.08 -27.59 39.55
CA GLY A 168 21.23 -28.85 38.81
C GLY A 168 22.64 -29.04 38.25
#